data_AF-A0AAU4GIC0-F1
#
_entry.id   AF-A0AAU4GIC0-F1
#
_cell.length_a   1.000
_cell.length_b   1.000
_cell.length_c   1.000
_cell.angle_alpha   90.00
_cell.angle_beta   90.00
_cell.angle_gamma   90.00
#
_symmetry.space_group_name_H-M   'P 1'
#
loop_
_entity.id
_entity.type
_entity.pdbx_description
1 polymer ?
#
loop_
_entity_poly.entity_id
_entity_poly.type
_entity_poly.pdbx_seq_one_letter_code
_entity_poly.pdbx_strand_id
1 'polypeptide(L)'
;MDDMAVTAILAVPADLLGTDTEKFLDVIIDAYPGGEGPNSLDDFVTLVGEREPSFAGAAEEFRENLRAEGVDGHWAEIARTFVNDAGSGARLSDLHEQFSEEPEADDEPADDDVAAETVEEPGDWAAFCAENREFWLGWDGTDWDGWRAAFAEGAAQGRVDGDLAAHLVWMDSLEAAGRMAYLRDTLGFAINEDALAAVSAAAASGDWNAFCAENRDFWQGWDGADWAGWRAAFAEGAVGAGVGADLDPHLSWMDSLDAAGRMAYLRDTLGFAINEDAFAEASGTASGEEPSEETQIPADLAGEIAAQVPGFEQLSDEEIAAVVAEALQEAEE
;
A
#
# COMPACT_ATOMS: atom_id res chain seq x y z
N MET A 1 -2.11 8.39 5.62
CA MET A 1 -1.24 8.40 6.81
C MET A 1 -1.89 9.22 7.90
N ASP A 2 -2.07 8.63 9.08
CA ASP A 2 -2.67 9.27 10.26
C ASP A 2 -1.65 10.12 11.05
N ASP A 3 -2.15 10.98 11.95
CA ASP A 3 -1.33 11.92 12.73
C ASP A 3 -0.25 11.23 13.59
N MET A 4 -0.50 10.01 14.08
CA MET A 4 0.49 9.28 14.89
C MET A 4 1.64 8.77 14.02
N ALA A 5 1.33 8.30 12.81
CA ALA A 5 2.34 7.91 11.83
C ALA A 5 3.16 9.12 11.36
N VAL A 6 2.54 10.28 11.11
CA VAL A 6 3.29 11.52 10.77
C VAL A 6 4.19 11.95 11.93
N THR A 7 3.67 11.97 13.16
CA THR A 7 4.46 12.24 14.37
C THR A 7 5.65 11.28 14.47
N ALA A 8 5.43 10.01 14.15
CA ALA A 8 6.49 9.03 14.20
C ALA A 8 7.53 9.21 13.11
N ILE A 9 7.15 9.58 11.89
CA ILE A 9 8.10 9.94 10.84
C ILE A 9 8.98 11.10 11.31
N LEU A 10 8.39 12.16 11.87
CA LEU A 10 9.12 13.32 12.39
C LEU A 10 9.98 13.03 13.62
N ALA A 11 9.74 11.92 14.31
CA ALA A 11 10.54 11.48 15.45
C ALA A 11 11.86 10.79 15.03
N VAL A 12 12.07 10.53 13.73
CA VAL A 12 13.32 10.00 13.20
C VAL A 12 14.48 10.92 13.58
N PRO A 13 15.59 10.39 14.12
CA PRO A 13 16.72 11.22 14.54
C PRO A 13 17.25 12.09 13.38
N ALA A 14 17.37 13.39 13.63
CA ALA A 14 17.79 14.38 12.63
C ALA A 14 19.26 14.22 12.19
N ASP A 15 20.05 13.44 12.92
CA ASP A 15 21.42 13.08 12.56
C ASP A 15 21.50 11.96 11.51
N LEU A 16 20.39 11.26 11.24
CA LEU A 16 20.24 10.43 10.06
C LEU A 16 20.08 11.33 8.83
N LEU A 17 21.04 11.24 7.90
CA LEU A 17 21.07 12.06 6.69
C LEU A 17 20.81 11.20 5.45
N GLY A 18 19.83 11.61 4.64
CA GLY A 18 19.55 11.07 3.31
C GLY A 18 19.40 9.54 3.32
N THR A 19 20.34 8.84 2.67
CA THR A 19 20.29 7.39 2.51
C THR A 19 20.35 6.59 3.81
N ASP A 20 20.85 7.17 4.90
CA ASP A 20 20.87 6.48 6.19
C ASP A 20 19.50 6.56 6.89
N THR A 21 18.72 7.60 6.61
CA THR A 21 17.31 7.73 6.99
C THR A 21 16.47 6.68 6.28
N GLU A 22 16.61 6.58 4.95
CA GLU A 22 15.96 5.55 4.14
C GLU A 22 16.24 4.14 4.67
N LYS A 23 17.52 3.80 4.90
CA LYS A 23 17.90 2.47 5.41
C LYS A 23 17.35 2.19 6.81
N PHE A 24 17.34 3.19 7.69
CA PHE A 24 16.75 3.03 9.01
C PHE A 24 15.25 2.74 8.92
N LEU A 25 14.55 3.44 8.03
CA LEU A 25 13.13 3.25 7.77
C LEU A 25 12.85 1.90 7.08
N ASP A 26 13.74 1.44 6.20
CA ASP A 26 13.67 0.08 5.62
C ASP A 26 13.76 -0.99 6.71
N VAL A 27 14.62 -0.80 7.73
CA VAL A 27 14.68 -1.73 8.87
C VAL A 27 13.35 -1.79 9.63
N ILE A 28 12.60 -0.68 9.70
CA ILE A 28 11.24 -0.68 10.28
C ILE A 28 10.30 -1.52 9.41
N ILE A 29 10.32 -1.33 8.09
CA ILE A 29 9.48 -2.10 7.15
C ILE A 29 9.82 -3.60 7.21
N ASP A 30 11.10 -3.94 7.18
CA ASP A 30 11.62 -5.32 7.21
C ASP A 30 11.43 -6.01 8.57
N ALA A 31 11.19 -5.25 9.64
CA ALA A 31 10.81 -5.78 10.94
C ALA A 31 9.35 -6.26 10.98
N TYR A 32 8.55 -5.95 9.96
CA TYR A 32 7.12 -6.28 9.86
C TYR A 32 6.76 -7.03 8.56
N PRO A 33 7.38 -8.18 8.25
CA PRO A 33 7.02 -8.97 7.09
C PRO A 33 5.57 -9.45 7.21
N GLY A 34 4.71 -9.03 6.28
CA GLY A 34 3.28 -9.40 6.30
C GLY A 34 2.46 -8.73 7.40
N GLY A 35 2.95 -7.62 7.98
CA GLY A 35 2.22 -6.86 9.01
C GLY A 35 2.32 -7.44 10.43
N GLU A 36 3.08 -8.52 10.61
CA GLU A 36 3.43 -9.07 11.92
C GLU A 36 4.88 -8.70 12.28
N GLY A 37 5.05 -8.01 13.41
CA GLY A 37 6.36 -7.54 13.87
C GLY A 37 6.36 -7.23 15.38
N PRO A 38 7.39 -6.52 15.88
CA PRO A 38 7.52 -6.22 17.30
C PRO A 38 6.28 -5.53 17.89
N ASN A 39 5.66 -6.12 18.89
CA ASN A 39 4.44 -5.54 19.48
C ASN A 39 4.68 -4.27 20.31
N SER A 40 5.94 -3.99 20.63
CA SER A 40 6.35 -2.81 21.39
C SER A 40 7.58 -2.15 20.78
N LEU A 41 7.73 -0.86 21.08
CA LEU A 41 8.87 -0.08 20.62
C LEU A 41 10.18 -0.56 21.27
N ASP A 42 10.14 -1.05 22.50
CA ASP A 42 11.31 -1.66 23.17
C ASP A 42 11.77 -2.95 22.48
N ASP A 43 10.82 -3.78 22.03
CA ASP A 43 11.12 -4.99 21.24
C ASP A 43 11.71 -4.62 19.88
N PHE A 44 11.20 -3.55 19.24
CA PHE A 44 11.75 -3.04 18.00
C PHE A 44 13.20 -2.55 18.19
N VAL A 45 13.48 -1.75 19.21
CA VAL A 45 14.86 -1.27 19.47
C VAL A 45 15.81 -2.44 19.73
N THR A 46 15.36 -3.45 20.48
CA THR A 46 16.13 -4.67 20.70
C THR A 46 16.42 -5.38 19.37
N LEU A 47 15.41 -5.55 18.52
CA LEU A 47 15.54 -6.17 17.21
C LEU A 47 16.53 -5.40 16.31
N VAL A 48 16.44 -4.07 16.26
CA VAL A 48 17.37 -3.23 15.47
C VAL A 48 18.79 -3.40 16.00
N GLY A 49 18.99 -3.37 17.31
CA GLY A 49 20.31 -3.56 17.92
C GLY A 49 20.94 -4.93 17.61
N GLU A 50 20.11 -5.97 17.44
CA GLU A 50 20.56 -7.32 17.08
C GLU A 50 20.82 -7.47 15.57
N ARG A 51 19.95 -6.91 14.71
CA ARG A 51 20.04 -7.04 13.25
C ARG A 51 21.01 -6.05 12.62
N GLU A 52 20.93 -4.78 13.01
CA GLU A 52 21.68 -3.66 12.44
C GLU A 52 22.32 -2.82 13.55
N PRO A 53 23.43 -3.29 14.16
CA PRO A 53 24.05 -2.62 15.31
C PRO A 53 24.47 -1.17 15.05
N SER A 54 24.70 -0.78 13.80
CA SER A 54 24.98 0.61 13.42
C SER A 54 23.81 1.56 13.68
N PHE A 55 22.58 1.06 13.67
CA PHE A 55 21.37 1.83 13.94
C PHE A 55 20.87 1.71 15.38
N ALA A 56 21.54 0.96 16.26
CA ALA A 56 21.10 0.78 17.65
C ALA A 56 20.94 2.12 18.40
N GLY A 57 21.84 3.08 18.17
CA GLY A 57 21.75 4.42 18.76
C GLY A 57 20.56 5.21 18.22
N ALA A 58 20.35 5.17 16.91
CA ALA A 58 19.23 5.86 16.26
C ALA A 58 17.87 5.26 16.68
N ALA A 59 17.77 3.94 16.81
CA ALA A 59 16.58 3.27 17.32
C ALA A 59 16.25 3.67 18.77
N GLU A 60 17.26 3.78 19.64
CA GLU A 60 17.10 4.28 21.00
C GLU A 60 16.61 5.73 21.03
N GLU A 61 17.21 6.62 20.23
CA GLU A 61 16.80 8.03 20.14
C GLU A 61 15.38 8.18 19.56
N PHE A 62 15.08 7.46 18.49
CA PHE A 62 13.74 7.36 17.91
C PHE A 62 12.70 6.96 18.96
N ARG A 63 13.02 5.96 19.79
CA ARG A 63 12.13 5.54 20.88
C ARG A 63 11.90 6.65 21.90
N GLU A 64 12.95 7.35 22.31
CA GLU A 64 12.82 8.44 23.27
C GLU A 64 12.04 9.63 22.68
N ASN A 65 12.17 9.91 21.38
CA ASN A 65 11.37 10.92 20.69
C ASN A 65 9.87 10.54 20.67
N LEU A 66 9.53 9.30 20.31
CA LEU A 66 8.13 8.82 20.36
C LEU A 66 7.54 8.85 21.77
N ARG A 67 8.35 8.58 22.80
CA ARG A 67 7.94 8.71 24.21
C ARG A 67 7.69 10.15 24.60
N ALA A 68 8.51 11.09 24.14
CA ALA A 68 8.33 12.51 24.41
C ALA A 68 7.02 13.04 23.81
N GLU A 69 6.64 12.55 22.63
CA GLU A 69 5.37 12.85 21.96
C GLU A 69 4.18 12.02 22.49
N GLY A 70 4.42 11.03 23.35
CA GLY A 70 3.37 10.23 23.99
C GLY A 70 2.68 9.23 23.06
N VAL A 71 3.33 8.86 21.95
CA VAL A 71 2.79 7.93 20.93
C VAL A 71 3.45 6.55 20.97
N ASP A 72 4.42 6.32 21.86
CA ASP A 72 5.16 5.05 21.98
C ASP A 72 4.26 3.83 22.25
N GLY A 73 3.18 4.01 23.01
CA GLY A 73 2.18 2.98 23.28
C GLY A 73 1.39 2.50 22.05
N HIS A 74 1.50 3.21 20.92
CA HIS A 74 0.82 2.93 19.65
C HIS A 74 1.75 2.33 18.59
N TRP A 75 2.96 1.89 18.96
CA TRP A 75 3.97 1.42 18.02
C TRP A 75 3.46 0.41 16.97
N ALA A 76 2.72 -0.62 17.39
CA ALA A 76 2.23 -1.65 16.47
C ALA A 76 1.23 -1.09 15.44
N GLU A 77 0.50 -0.02 15.76
CA GLU A 77 -0.40 0.67 14.84
C GLU A 77 0.39 1.55 13.87
N ILE A 78 1.31 2.35 14.39
CA ILE A 78 2.23 3.20 13.61
C ILE A 78 3.00 2.37 12.57
N ALA A 79 3.60 1.26 13.00
CA ALA A 79 4.38 0.41 12.11
C ALA A 79 3.52 -0.25 11.02
N ARG A 80 2.27 -0.63 11.32
CA ARG A 80 1.33 -1.10 10.28
C ARG A 80 1.01 0.01 9.28
N THR A 81 0.80 1.24 9.74
CA THR A 81 0.60 2.38 8.83
C THR A 81 1.83 2.58 7.94
N PHE A 82 3.05 2.47 8.47
CA PHE A 82 4.28 2.57 7.68
C PHE A 82 4.33 1.52 6.56
N VAL A 83 4.06 0.25 6.90
CA VAL A 83 4.05 -0.85 5.93
C VAL A 83 2.94 -0.69 4.90
N ASN A 84 1.73 -0.32 5.31
CA ASN A 84 0.58 -0.24 4.42
C ASN A 84 0.58 1.02 3.53
N ASP A 85 0.93 2.18 4.08
CA ASP A 85 0.80 3.46 3.36
C ASP A 85 2.06 3.81 2.55
N ALA A 86 3.24 3.50 3.09
CA ALA A 86 4.50 3.83 2.43
C ALA A 86 5.10 2.64 1.69
N GLY A 87 5.05 1.43 2.25
CA GLY A 87 5.53 0.20 1.61
C GLY A 87 7.04 0.12 1.35
N SER A 88 7.80 1.18 1.62
CA SER A 88 9.26 1.24 1.54
C SER A 88 9.84 2.35 2.43
N GLY A 89 11.09 2.20 2.86
CA GLY A 89 11.83 3.22 3.59
C GLY A 89 12.11 4.46 2.74
N ALA A 90 12.30 4.31 1.43
CA ALA A 90 12.48 5.43 0.50
C ALA A 90 11.28 6.40 0.54
N ARG A 91 10.06 5.85 0.48
CA ARG A 91 8.85 6.67 0.54
C ARG A 91 8.63 7.30 1.91
N LEU A 92 9.00 6.61 2.99
CA LEU A 92 8.97 7.21 4.33
C LEU A 92 10.02 8.32 4.48
N SER A 93 11.18 8.21 3.83
CA SER A 93 12.21 9.23 3.80
C SER A 93 11.74 10.49 3.04
N ASP A 94 11.07 10.32 1.91
CA ASP A 94 10.48 11.44 1.16
C ASP A 94 9.42 12.16 2.01
N LEU A 95 8.57 11.41 2.72
CA LEU A 95 7.58 11.98 3.64
C LEU A 95 8.24 12.68 4.83
N HIS A 96 9.34 12.13 5.36
CA HIS A 96 10.12 12.79 6.40
C HIS A 96 10.63 14.14 5.94
N GLU A 97 11.24 14.21 4.75
CA GLU A 97 11.71 15.48 4.17
C GLU A 97 10.55 16.45 4.01
N GLN A 98 9.44 16.02 3.39
CA GLN A 98 8.24 16.83 3.18
C GLN A 98 7.66 17.42 4.47
N PHE A 99 7.61 16.65 5.56
CA PHE A 99 7.05 17.14 6.83
C PHE A 99 8.07 17.92 7.67
N SER A 100 9.38 17.74 7.41
CA SER A 100 10.46 18.42 8.12
C SER A 100 10.79 19.81 7.57
N GLU A 101 10.38 20.11 6.34
CA GLU A 101 10.47 21.45 5.77
C GLU A 101 9.57 22.41 6.58
N GLU A 102 10.17 23.17 7.50
CA GLU A 102 9.52 24.33 8.10
C GLU A 102 9.06 25.26 6.96
N PRO A 103 7.83 25.79 7.00
CA PRO A 103 7.40 26.78 6.01
C PRO A 103 8.40 27.91 6.03
N GLU A 104 9.13 28.13 4.92
CA GLU A 104 10.12 29.20 4.82
C GLU A 104 9.43 30.49 5.25
N ALA A 105 9.79 30.98 6.43
CA ALA A 105 9.38 32.31 6.85
C ALA A 105 10.01 33.26 5.84
N ASP A 106 9.18 33.87 4.98
CA ASP A 106 9.59 34.88 4.01
C ASP A 106 10.51 35.90 4.69
N ASP A 107 11.82 35.72 4.54
CA ASP A 107 12.85 36.66 4.95
C ASP A 107 12.83 37.81 3.93
N GLU A 108 11.80 38.67 4.04
CA GLU A 108 11.80 39.94 3.32
C GLU A 108 13.00 40.78 3.78
N PRO A 109 13.89 41.22 2.86
CA PRO A 109 14.98 42.10 3.23
C PRO A 109 14.42 43.45 3.68
N ALA A 110 14.83 43.87 4.87
CA ALA A 110 14.58 45.21 5.38
C ALA A 110 15.30 46.26 4.51
N ASP A 111 14.64 46.78 3.48
CA ASP A 111 15.07 47.99 2.77
C ASP A 111 13.93 49.02 2.67
N ASP A 112 14.30 50.23 3.10
CA ASP A 112 13.51 51.46 3.20
C ASP A 112 12.86 51.90 1.87
N ASP A 113 11.69 52.53 2.00
CA ASP A 113 11.11 53.49 1.05
C ASP A 113 10.64 52.98 -0.34
N VAL A 114 9.69 52.04 -0.35
CA VAL A 114 8.75 51.92 -1.48
C VAL A 114 7.35 52.27 -1.00
N ALA A 115 6.77 53.28 -1.63
CA ALA A 115 5.39 53.69 -1.42
C ALA A 115 4.48 52.45 -1.50
N ALA A 116 3.64 52.28 -0.48
CA ALA A 116 2.66 51.20 -0.37
C ALA A 116 1.86 51.03 -1.67
N GLU A 117 2.36 50.19 -2.58
CA GLU A 117 1.48 49.43 -3.46
C GLU A 117 0.77 48.46 -2.54
N THR A 118 -0.54 48.58 -2.55
CA THR A 118 -1.46 47.65 -1.90
C THR A 118 -1.05 46.23 -2.28
N VAL A 119 -0.42 45.53 -1.33
CA VAL A 119 -0.40 44.07 -1.30
C VAL A 119 -1.87 43.68 -1.39
N GLU A 120 -2.28 43.15 -2.54
CA GLU A 120 -3.61 42.53 -2.67
C GLU A 120 -3.65 41.42 -1.63
N GLU A 121 -4.55 41.57 -0.65
CA GLU A 121 -4.77 40.55 0.37
C GLU A 121 -4.93 39.17 -0.32
N PRO A 122 -4.31 38.10 0.21
CA PRO A 122 -4.49 36.76 -0.35
C PRO A 122 -5.99 36.51 -0.49
N GLY A 123 -6.41 36.22 -1.73
CA GLY A 123 -7.82 36.20 -2.07
C GLY A 123 -8.59 35.34 -1.09
N ASP A 124 -9.64 35.90 -0.50
CA ASP A 124 -10.45 35.25 0.52
C ASP A 124 -11.09 33.98 -0.07
N TRP A 125 -10.42 32.85 0.14
CA TRP A 125 -10.83 31.53 -0.34
C TRP A 125 -12.24 31.19 0.14
N ALA A 126 -12.58 31.59 1.37
CA ALA A 126 -13.93 31.40 1.90
C ALA A 126 -14.96 32.25 1.14
N ALA A 127 -14.60 33.47 0.72
CA ALA A 127 -15.44 34.29 -0.17
C ALA A 127 -15.58 33.66 -1.57
N PHE A 128 -14.51 33.13 -2.16
CA PHE A 128 -14.58 32.42 -3.46
C PHE A 128 -15.50 31.19 -3.40
N CYS A 129 -15.36 30.36 -2.36
CA CYS A 129 -16.23 29.22 -2.11
C CYS A 129 -17.69 29.66 -1.88
N ALA A 130 -17.91 30.78 -1.20
CA ALA A 130 -19.25 31.33 -0.97
C ALA A 130 -19.89 31.89 -2.26
N GLU A 131 -19.13 32.58 -3.11
CA GLU A 131 -19.59 33.12 -4.40
C GLU A 131 -20.01 32.02 -5.38
N ASN A 132 -19.32 30.87 -5.34
CA ASN A 132 -19.54 29.75 -6.24
C ASN A 132 -20.38 28.62 -5.61
N ARG A 133 -20.97 28.86 -4.43
CA ARG A 133 -21.68 27.85 -3.64
C ARG A 133 -22.80 27.13 -4.40
N GLU A 134 -23.58 27.84 -5.22
CA GLU A 134 -24.65 27.20 -6.00
C GLU A 134 -24.11 26.26 -7.08
N PHE A 135 -22.94 26.57 -7.65
CA PHE A 135 -22.24 25.69 -8.58
C PHE A 135 -21.72 24.44 -7.86
N TRP A 136 -21.09 24.59 -6.69
CA TRP A 136 -20.57 23.46 -5.90
C TRP A 136 -21.68 22.54 -5.37
N LEU A 137 -22.80 23.10 -4.92
CA LEU A 137 -23.97 22.34 -4.48
C LEU A 137 -24.74 21.70 -5.65
N GLY A 138 -24.59 22.23 -6.87
CA GLY A 138 -25.18 21.68 -8.07
C GLY A 138 -24.31 20.60 -8.73
N TRP A 139 -23.05 20.47 -8.32
CA TRP A 139 -22.11 19.52 -8.90
C TRP A 139 -22.38 18.11 -8.39
N ASP A 140 -22.61 17.20 -9.33
CA ASP A 140 -22.96 15.80 -9.07
C ASP A 140 -21.75 14.85 -9.21
N GLY A 141 -20.53 15.40 -9.26
CA GLY A 141 -19.29 14.64 -9.41
C GLY A 141 -18.99 14.18 -10.83
N THR A 142 -19.88 14.40 -11.82
CA THR A 142 -19.71 13.86 -13.18
C THR A 142 -18.98 14.80 -14.14
N ASP A 143 -19.08 16.12 -13.95
CA ASP A 143 -18.40 17.14 -14.77
C ASP A 143 -17.10 17.62 -14.11
N TRP A 144 -16.08 16.76 -14.09
CA TRP A 144 -14.78 17.09 -13.49
C TRP A 144 -14.00 18.14 -14.30
N ASP A 145 -14.09 18.10 -15.63
CA ASP A 145 -13.40 19.07 -16.50
C ASP A 145 -14.00 20.47 -16.36
N GLY A 146 -15.32 20.60 -16.24
CA GLY A 146 -15.99 21.87 -15.96
C GLY A 146 -15.63 22.41 -14.57
N TRP A 147 -15.54 21.53 -13.57
CA TRP A 147 -15.08 21.87 -12.22
C TRP A 147 -13.64 22.40 -12.23
N ARG A 148 -12.73 21.69 -12.90
CA ARG A 148 -11.32 22.09 -13.06
C ARG A 148 -11.17 23.42 -13.78
N ALA A 149 -11.95 23.66 -14.82
CA ALA A 149 -11.90 24.92 -15.57
C ALA A 149 -12.32 26.11 -14.69
N ALA A 150 -13.39 25.97 -13.90
CA ALA A 150 -13.84 27.00 -12.97
C ALA A 150 -12.81 27.26 -11.86
N PHE A 151 -12.17 26.21 -11.36
CA PHE A 151 -11.11 26.33 -10.37
C PHE A 151 -9.85 26.99 -10.94
N ALA A 152 -9.40 26.60 -12.14
CA ALA A 152 -8.24 27.18 -12.80
C ALA A 152 -8.46 28.67 -13.14
N GLU A 153 -9.70 29.06 -13.45
CA GLU A 153 -10.09 30.47 -13.62
C GLU A 153 -9.98 31.24 -12.28
N GLY A 154 -10.41 30.65 -11.16
CA GLY A 154 -10.23 31.23 -9.83
C GLY A 154 -8.75 31.40 -9.46
N ALA A 155 -7.92 30.40 -9.75
CA ALA A 155 -6.49 30.44 -9.50
C ALA A 155 -5.79 31.51 -10.37
N ALA A 156 -6.14 31.60 -11.65
CA ALA A 156 -5.63 32.65 -12.54
C ALA A 156 -6.01 34.07 -12.10
N GLN A 157 -7.06 34.22 -11.29
CA GLN A 157 -7.48 35.49 -10.69
C GLN A 157 -6.81 35.77 -9.33
N GLY A 158 -5.85 34.95 -8.90
CA GLY A 158 -5.16 35.11 -7.60
C GLY A 158 -6.04 34.82 -6.39
N ARG A 159 -7.18 34.14 -6.59
CA ARG A 159 -8.15 33.82 -5.54
C ARG A 159 -7.92 32.46 -4.89
N VAL A 160 -6.92 31.72 -5.37
CA VAL A 160 -6.62 30.35 -4.99
C VAL A 160 -5.12 30.26 -4.82
N ASP A 161 -4.69 29.74 -3.68
CA ASP A 161 -3.28 29.62 -3.33
C ASP A 161 -2.55 28.59 -4.20
N GLY A 162 -1.22 28.75 -4.34
CA GLY A 162 -0.37 27.94 -5.21
C GLY A 162 -0.37 26.44 -4.85
N ASP A 163 -0.48 26.12 -3.56
CA ASP A 163 -0.54 24.74 -3.05
C ASP A 163 -1.77 23.96 -3.53
N LEU A 164 -2.86 24.67 -3.85
CA LEU A 164 -4.09 24.06 -4.37
C LEU A 164 -3.91 23.47 -5.79
N ALA A 165 -2.89 23.92 -6.53
CA ALA A 165 -2.55 23.34 -7.83
C ALA A 165 -1.95 21.92 -7.70
N ALA A 166 -1.18 21.64 -6.64
CA ALA A 166 -0.66 20.30 -6.37
C ALA A 166 -1.80 19.34 -5.98
N HIS A 167 -2.78 19.83 -5.22
CA HIS A 167 -3.98 19.08 -4.87
C HIS A 167 -4.81 18.68 -6.10
N LEU A 168 -4.92 19.54 -7.12
CA LEU A 168 -5.61 19.20 -8.38
C LEU A 168 -4.97 18.03 -9.13
N VAL A 169 -3.63 18.00 -9.19
CA VAL A 169 -2.88 16.94 -9.88
C VAL A 169 -3.08 15.60 -9.17
N TRP A 170 -3.07 15.61 -7.84
CA TRP A 170 -3.37 14.41 -7.07
C TRP A 170 -4.84 13.99 -7.20
N MET A 171 -5.79 14.93 -7.19
CA MET A 171 -7.23 14.64 -7.34
C MET A 171 -7.59 14.02 -8.69
N ASP A 172 -6.82 14.28 -9.76
CA ASP A 172 -7.00 13.62 -11.06
C ASP A 172 -6.85 12.09 -10.96
N SER A 173 -6.06 11.60 -10.00
CA SER A 173 -5.88 10.16 -9.75
C SER A 173 -7.04 9.50 -9.00
N LEU A 174 -7.91 10.29 -8.37
CA LEU A 174 -9.04 9.77 -7.61
C LEU A 174 -10.25 9.49 -8.49
N GLU A 175 -11.09 8.54 -8.10
CA GLU A 175 -12.43 8.39 -8.66
C GLU A 175 -13.38 9.50 -8.19
N ALA A 176 -14.53 9.67 -8.87
CA ALA A 176 -15.48 10.75 -8.60
C ALA A 176 -15.91 10.83 -7.11
N ALA A 177 -16.14 9.69 -6.45
CA ALA A 177 -16.47 9.64 -5.03
C ALA A 177 -15.32 10.13 -4.15
N GLY A 178 -14.08 9.73 -4.46
CA GLY A 178 -12.88 10.17 -3.76
C GLY A 178 -12.62 11.67 -3.93
N ARG A 179 -12.83 12.20 -5.14
CA ARG A 179 -12.73 13.65 -5.42
C ARG A 179 -13.74 14.44 -4.58
N MET A 180 -15.01 14.02 -4.57
CA MET A 180 -16.05 14.71 -3.80
C MET A 180 -15.81 14.64 -2.29
N ALA A 181 -15.38 13.50 -1.76
CA ALA A 181 -15.02 13.37 -0.35
C ALA A 181 -13.86 14.30 0.04
N TYR A 182 -12.80 14.33 -0.77
CA TYR A 182 -11.64 15.19 -0.53
C TYR A 182 -11.98 16.69 -0.56
N LEU A 183 -12.80 17.12 -1.52
CA LEU A 183 -13.25 18.50 -1.60
C LEU A 183 -14.06 18.91 -0.36
N ARG A 184 -14.90 18.01 0.16
CA ARG A 184 -15.69 18.27 1.38
C ARG A 184 -14.81 18.29 2.63
N ASP A 185 -14.05 17.23 2.85
CA ASP A 185 -13.40 16.95 4.12
C ASP A 185 -12.09 17.72 4.29
N THR A 186 -11.36 17.91 3.19
CA THR A 186 -10.05 18.59 3.22
C THR A 186 -10.17 20.05 2.84
N LEU A 187 -10.92 20.35 1.77
CA LEU A 187 -11.00 21.72 1.24
C LEU A 187 -12.25 22.48 1.70
N GLY A 188 -13.14 21.84 2.47
CA GLY A 188 -14.30 22.47 3.10
C GLY A 188 -15.42 22.88 2.13
N PHE A 189 -15.46 22.33 0.91
CA PHE A 189 -16.51 22.64 -0.06
C PHE A 189 -17.88 22.17 0.43
N ALA A 190 -18.88 23.04 0.25
CA ALA A 190 -20.27 22.66 0.41
C ALA A 190 -20.69 21.78 -0.79
N ILE A 191 -20.60 20.46 -0.60
CA ILE A 191 -21.01 19.47 -1.59
C ILE A 191 -22.43 18.99 -1.29
N ASN A 192 -23.15 18.61 -2.34
CA ASN A 192 -24.46 17.99 -2.19
C ASN A 192 -24.32 16.57 -1.63
N GLU A 193 -24.72 16.38 -0.37
CA GLU A 193 -24.63 15.09 0.33
C GLU A 193 -25.46 13.99 -0.35
N ASP A 194 -26.57 14.32 -1.03
CA ASP A 194 -27.34 13.34 -1.79
C ASP A 194 -26.60 12.90 -3.06
N ALA A 195 -25.85 13.82 -3.69
CA ALA A 195 -25.01 13.51 -4.85
C ALA A 195 -23.76 12.73 -4.45
N LEU A 196 -23.10 13.09 -3.34
CA LEU A 196 -22.00 12.31 -2.78
C LEU A 196 -22.48 10.91 -2.40
N ALA A 197 -23.62 10.78 -1.73
CA ALA A 197 -24.21 9.48 -1.41
C ALA A 197 -24.54 8.67 -2.69
N ALA A 198 -25.04 9.31 -3.74
CA ALA A 198 -25.34 8.66 -5.02
C ALA A 198 -24.08 8.24 -5.78
N VAL A 199 -23.03 9.05 -5.80
CA VAL A 199 -21.74 8.75 -6.47
C VAL A 199 -20.95 7.73 -5.67
N SER A 200 -20.94 7.81 -4.34
CA SER A 200 -20.36 6.77 -3.47
C SER A 200 -21.15 5.46 -3.56
N ALA A 201 -22.48 5.50 -3.67
CA ALA A 201 -23.28 4.31 -3.94
C ALA A 201 -23.06 3.78 -5.36
N ALA A 202 -22.81 4.65 -6.34
CA ALA A 202 -22.49 4.26 -7.71
C ALA A 202 -21.09 3.62 -7.83
N ALA A 203 -20.09 4.18 -7.13
CA ALA A 203 -18.75 3.61 -7.00
C ALA A 203 -18.77 2.28 -6.24
N ALA A 204 -19.57 2.19 -5.16
CA ALA A 204 -19.85 0.93 -4.48
C ALA A 204 -20.70 -0.05 -5.32
N SER A 205 -21.36 0.42 -6.37
CA SER A 205 -22.12 -0.38 -7.35
C SER A 205 -21.30 -0.77 -8.59
N GLY A 206 -19.99 -0.50 -8.61
CA GLY A 206 -18.97 -1.24 -9.39
C GLY A 206 -18.72 -2.65 -8.84
N ASP A 207 -19.82 -3.29 -8.48
CA ASP A 207 -20.14 -4.70 -8.30
C ASP A 207 -19.24 -5.71 -7.60
N TRP A 208 -18.26 -5.33 -6.78
CA TRP A 208 -17.51 -6.34 -6.00
C TRP A 208 -18.42 -7.12 -5.02
N ASN A 209 -19.23 -6.41 -4.24
CA ASN A 209 -20.09 -7.05 -3.24
C ASN A 209 -21.21 -7.90 -3.85
N ALA A 210 -21.79 -7.50 -4.98
CA ALA A 210 -22.80 -8.32 -5.65
C ALA A 210 -22.17 -9.44 -6.50
N PHE A 211 -20.99 -9.25 -7.10
CA PHE A 211 -20.20 -10.35 -7.67
C PHE A 211 -19.91 -11.44 -6.62
N CYS A 212 -19.45 -11.07 -5.43
CA CYS A 212 -19.25 -11.99 -4.32
C CYS A 212 -20.56 -12.67 -3.86
N ALA A 213 -21.68 -11.95 -3.89
CA ALA A 213 -22.98 -12.50 -3.50
C ALA A 213 -23.57 -13.46 -4.55
N GLU A 214 -23.46 -13.13 -5.84
CA GLU A 214 -23.96 -13.94 -6.97
C GLU A 214 -23.18 -15.25 -7.13
N ASN A 215 -21.88 -15.21 -6.85
CA ASN A 215 -21.01 -16.37 -7.00
C ASN A 215 -20.78 -17.11 -5.67
N ARG A 216 -21.45 -16.69 -4.59
CA ARG A 216 -21.30 -17.26 -3.25
C ARG A 216 -21.42 -18.79 -3.22
N ASP A 217 -22.43 -19.35 -3.88
CA ASP A 217 -22.67 -20.80 -3.87
C ASP A 217 -21.56 -21.56 -4.61
N PHE A 218 -20.99 -20.96 -5.65
CA PHE A 218 -19.84 -21.52 -6.38
C PHE A 218 -18.58 -21.51 -5.50
N TRP A 219 -18.30 -20.40 -4.81
CA TRP A 219 -17.13 -20.25 -3.92
C TRP A 219 -17.22 -21.13 -2.67
N GLN A 220 -18.40 -21.18 -2.04
CA GLN A 220 -18.64 -22.03 -0.86
C GLN A 220 -18.55 -23.52 -1.18
N GLY A 221 -18.78 -23.91 -2.44
CA GLY A 221 -18.69 -25.30 -2.88
C GLY A 221 -17.30 -25.71 -3.38
N TRP A 222 -16.39 -24.75 -3.60
CA TRP A 222 -15.07 -25.04 -4.16
C TRP A 222 -14.17 -25.74 -3.14
N ASP A 223 -13.56 -26.84 -3.56
CA ASP A 223 -12.77 -27.75 -2.75
C ASP A 223 -11.25 -27.58 -2.90
N GLY A 224 -10.82 -26.55 -3.64
CA GLY A 224 -9.40 -26.29 -3.90
C GLY A 224 -8.80 -27.10 -5.05
N ALA A 225 -9.51 -28.08 -5.62
CA ALA A 225 -8.94 -29.03 -6.58
C ALA A 225 -8.80 -28.47 -8.01
N ASP A 226 -9.69 -27.56 -8.42
CA ASP A 226 -9.68 -26.93 -9.75
C ASP A 226 -9.34 -25.43 -9.67
N TRP A 227 -8.09 -25.13 -9.32
CA TRP A 227 -7.60 -23.75 -9.25
C TRP A 227 -7.64 -23.04 -10.59
N ALA A 228 -7.25 -23.72 -11.68
CA ALA A 228 -7.23 -23.11 -13.01
C ALA A 228 -8.64 -22.71 -13.48
N GLY A 229 -9.64 -23.57 -13.25
CA GLY A 229 -11.04 -23.27 -13.54
C GLY A 229 -11.60 -22.16 -12.65
N TRP A 230 -11.29 -22.18 -11.34
CA TRP A 230 -11.68 -21.14 -10.40
C TRP A 230 -11.11 -19.77 -10.80
N ARG A 231 -9.80 -19.71 -11.08
CA ARG A 231 -9.06 -18.50 -11.45
C ARG A 231 -9.59 -17.88 -12.74
N ALA A 232 -9.91 -18.71 -13.74
CA ALA A 232 -10.49 -18.23 -14.99
C ALA A 232 -11.89 -17.62 -14.79
N ALA A 233 -12.76 -18.29 -14.02
CA ALA A 233 -14.10 -17.79 -13.72
C ALA A 233 -14.07 -16.50 -12.89
N PHE A 234 -13.15 -16.42 -11.92
CA PHE A 234 -12.95 -15.25 -11.09
C PHE A 234 -12.44 -14.06 -11.91
N ALA A 235 -11.41 -14.25 -12.76
CA ALA A 235 -10.86 -13.19 -13.60
C ALA A 235 -11.89 -12.66 -14.61
N GLU A 236 -12.69 -13.54 -15.22
CA GLU A 236 -13.77 -13.14 -16.14
C GLU A 236 -14.84 -12.29 -15.43
N GLY A 237 -15.24 -12.69 -14.22
CA GLY A 237 -16.20 -11.95 -13.41
C GLY A 237 -15.68 -10.62 -12.85
N ALA A 238 -14.43 -10.60 -12.38
CA ALA A 238 -13.77 -9.42 -11.83
C ALA A 238 -13.50 -8.33 -12.88
N VAL A 239 -13.15 -8.72 -14.11
CA VAL A 239 -13.03 -7.80 -15.24
C VAL A 239 -14.39 -7.19 -15.59
N GLY A 240 -15.48 -7.98 -15.51
CA GLY A 240 -16.85 -7.49 -15.69
C GLY A 240 -17.29 -6.48 -14.63
N ALA A 241 -16.79 -6.61 -13.39
CA ALA A 241 -17.05 -5.71 -12.28
C ALA A 241 -16.12 -4.48 -12.23
N GLY A 242 -15.17 -4.35 -13.16
CA GLY A 242 -14.26 -3.19 -13.23
C GLY A 242 -13.10 -3.20 -12.23
N VAL A 243 -12.88 -4.30 -11.50
CA VAL A 243 -11.83 -4.45 -10.46
C VAL A 243 -10.60 -5.23 -10.95
N GLY A 244 -10.54 -5.59 -12.23
CA GLY A 244 -9.52 -6.48 -12.78
C GLY A 244 -8.07 -5.99 -12.65
N ALA A 245 -7.82 -4.68 -12.63
CA ALA A 245 -6.45 -4.13 -12.56
C ALA A 245 -5.83 -4.27 -11.16
N ASP A 246 -6.63 -4.17 -10.10
CA ASP A 246 -6.16 -4.26 -8.72
C ASP A 246 -6.00 -5.72 -8.26
N LEU A 247 -6.56 -6.69 -9.01
CA LEU A 247 -6.59 -8.11 -8.64
C LEU A 247 -5.42 -8.95 -9.19
N ASP A 248 -4.75 -8.49 -10.25
CA ASP A 248 -3.65 -9.23 -10.90
C ASP A 248 -2.49 -9.58 -9.94
N PRO A 249 -2.02 -8.68 -9.06
CA PRO A 249 -0.97 -9.01 -8.09
C PRO A 249 -1.40 -10.11 -7.11
N HIS A 250 -2.66 -10.09 -6.67
CA HIS A 250 -3.22 -11.08 -5.74
C HIS A 250 -3.32 -12.47 -6.40
N LEU A 251 -3.81 -12.53 -7.64
CA LEU A 251 -3.93 -13.79 -8.40
C LEU A 251 -2.56 -14.40 -8.71
N SER A 252 -1.58 -13.57 -9.07
CA SER A 252 -0.21 -14.04 -9.32
C SER A 252 0.46 -14.61 -8.07
N TRP A 253 0.19 -14.03 -6.90
CA TRP A 253 0.72 -14.56 -5.64
C TRP A 253 0.04 -15.88 -5.26
N MET A 254 -1.29 -15.98 -5.41
CA MET A 254 -2.04 -17.21 -5.14
C MET A 254 -1.65 -18.39 -6.04
N ASP A 255 -1.17 -18.13 -7.26
CA ASP A 255 -0.65 -19.17 -8.16
C ASP A 255 0.50 -19.97 -7.51
N SER A 256 1.28 -19.34 -6.63
CA SER A 256 2.42 -19.96 -5.92
C SER A 256 2.05 -20.84 -4.72
N LEU A 257 0.80 -20.76 -4.24
CA LEU A 257 0.36 -21.46 -3.04
C LEU A 257 -0.16 -22.86 -3.35
N ASP A 258 -0.17 -23.74 -2.33
CA ASP A 258 -0.92 -24.98 -2.39
C ASP A 258 -2.44 -24.75 -2.20
N ALA A 259 -3.24 -25.81 -2.28
CA ALA A 259 -4.70 -25.71 -2.16
C ALA A 259 -5.14 -25.10 -0.82
N ALA A 260 -4.46 -25.47 0.28
CA ALA A 260 -4.74 -24.95 1.61
C ALA A 260 -4.43 -23.45 1.70
N GLY A 261 -3.28 -23.01 1.19
CA GLY A 261 -2.87 -21.61 1.16
C GLY A 261 -3.79 -20.74 0.31
N ARG A 262 -4.22 -21.23 -0.86
CA ARG A 262 -5.19 -20.52 -1.72
C ARG A 262 -6.53 -20.31 -1.01
N MET A 263 -7.05 -21.37 -0.38
CA MET A 263 -8.32 -21.31 0.36
C MET A 263 -8.22 -20.40 1.60
N ALA A 264 -7.11 -20.47 2.36
CA ALA A 264 -6.86 -19.59 3.50
C ALA A 264 -6.85 -18.12 3.07
N TYR A 265 -6.13 -17.79 2.01
CA TYR A 265 -6.07 -16.42 1.52
C TYR A 265 -7.42 -15.89 1.03
N LEU A 266 -8.18 -16.71 0.31
CA LEU A 266 -9.52 -16.33 -0.14
C LEU A 266 -10.44 -16.01 1.04
N ARG A 267 -10.37 -16.81 2.12
CA ARG A 267 -11.19 -16.60 3.32
C ARG A 267 -10.71 -15.40 4.14
N ASP A 268 -9.43 -15.38 4.47
CA ASP A 268 -8.88 -14.50 5.51
C ASP A 268 -8.52 -13.11 4.95
N THR A 269 -8.06 -13.04 3.70
CA THR A 269 -7.67 -11.77 3.05
C THR A 269 -8.79 -11.20 2.19
N LEU A 270 -9.43 -12.05 1.36
CA LEU A 270 -10.43 -11.59 0.39
C LEU A 270 -11.88 -11.74 0.88
N GLY A 271 -12.10 -12.33 2.07
CA GLY A 271 -13.41 -12.43 2.71
C GLY A 271 -14.40 -13.37 2.01
N PHE A 272 -13.92 -14.26 1.13
CA PHE A 272 -14.77 -15.25 0.48
C PHE A 272 -15.22 -16.33 1.46
N ALA A 273 -16.49 -16.72 1.35
CA ALA A 273 -16.94 -17.93 2.01
C ALA A 273 -16.41 -19.14 1.22
N ILE A 274 -15.68 -20.01 1.90
CA ILE A 274 -15.06 -21.22 1.32
C ILE A 274 -15.71 -22.49 1.88
N ASN A 275 -15.43 -23.64 1.27
CA ASN A 275 -15.80 -24.94 1.81
C ASN A 275 -14.92 -25.29 3.03
N GLU A 276 -15.44 -25.12 4.24
CA GLU A 276 -14.68 -25.37 5.48
C GLU A 276 -14.27 -26.85 5.65
N ASP A 277 -15.05 -27.80 5.14
CA ASP A 277 -14.71 -29.23 5.22
C ASP A 277 -13.52 -29.54 4.29
N ALA A 278 -13.53 -28.99 3.07
CA ALA A 278 -12.41 -29.14 2.13
C ALA A 278 -11.16 -28.38 2.60
N PHE A 279 -11.35 -27.21 3.23
CA PHE A 279 -10.25 -26.47 3.85
C PHE A 279 -9.60 -27.27 4.99
N ALA A 280 -10.42 -27.90 5.86
CA ALA A 280 -9.93 -28.74 6.94
C ALA A 280 -9.23 -30.01 6.42
N GLU A 281 -9.71 -30.59 5.32
CA GLU A 281 -9.07 -31.73 4.67
C GLU A 281 -7.71 -31.34 4.06
N ALA A 282 -7.67 -30.25 3.28
CA ALA A 282 -6.44 -29.73 2.67
C ALA A 282 -5.40 -29.26 3.71
N SER A 283 -5.86 -28.69 4.83
CA SER A 283 -4.98 -28.29 5.94
C SER A 283 -4.51 -29.48 6.78
N GLY A 284 -5.31 -30.57 6.80
CA GLY A 284 -5.02 -31.79 7.54
C GLY A 284 -4.08 -32.75 6.82
N THR A 285 -4.11 -32.79 5.48
CA THR A 285 -3.16 -33.55 4.67
C THR A 285 -1.74 -32.97 4.70
N ALA A 286 -1.59 -31.67 5.00
CA ALA A 286 -0.28 -31.06 5.26
C ALA A 286 0.40 -31.55 6.56
N SER A 287 -0.32 -32.24 7.45
CA SER A 287 0.19 -32.75 8.73
C SER A 287 0.19 -34.29 8.83
N GLY A 288 -0.07 -35.02 7.74
CA GLY A 288 -0.51 -36.42 7.80
C GLY A 288 0.32 -37.48 7.08
N GLU A 289 1.31 -37.10 6.28
CA GLU A 289 2.30 -38.02 5.69
C GLU A 289 3.65 -37.34 5.79
N GLU A 290 4.64 -38.01 6.40
CA GLU A 290 6.03 -37.63 6.21
C GLU A 290 6.24 -37.52 4.69
N PRO A 291 6.61 -36.34 4.16
CA PRO A 291 6.96 -36.29 2.76
C PRO A 291 8.12 -37.27 2.60
N SER A 292 7.93 -38.30 1.76
CA SER A 292 9.08 -38.87 1.08
C SER A 292 9.81 -37.66 0.49
N GLU A 293 11.06 -37.43 0.90
CA GLU A 293 11.92 -36.37 0.40
C GLU A 293 11.89 -36.40 -1.13
N GLU A 294 10.96 -35.67 -1.71
CA GLU A 294 11.04 -35.22 -3.08
C GLU A 294 12.04 -34.08 -2.97
N THR A 295 13.31 -34.43 -3.15
CA THR A 295 14.46 -33.54 -3.11
C THR A 295 14.16 -32.37 -4.04
N GLN A 296 13.64 -31.28 -3.49
CA GLN A 296 13.52 -30.02 -4.19
C GLN A 296 14.95 -29.54 -4.41
N ILE A 297 15.43 -29.76 -5.63
CA ILE A 297 16.73 -29.33 -6.07
C ILE A 297 16.75 -27.81 -5.94
N PRO A 298 17.63 -27.22 -5.10
CA PRO A 298 17.79 -25.78 -5.03
C PRO A 298 18.06 -25.26 -6.45
N ALA A 299 17.35 -24.24 -6.90
CA ALA A 299 17.48 -23.69 -8.26
C ALA A 299 18.94 -23.35 -8.62
N ASP A 300 19.73 -23.00 -7.60
CA ASP A 300 21.14 -22.68 -7.67
C ASP A 300 22.00 -23.91 -8.05
N LEU A 301 21.65 -25.10 -7.54
CA LEU A 301 22.35 -26.35 -7.81
C LEU A 301 22.01 -26.90 -9.21
N ALA A 302 20.76 -26.76 -9.63
CA ALA A 302 20.32 -27.13 -10.98
C ALA A 302 21.08 -26.31 -12.06
N GLY A 303 21.28 -25.01 -11.81
CA GLY A 303 22.07 -24.14 -12.69
C GLY A 303 23.56 -24.51 -12.74
N GLU A 304 24.13 -24.94 -11.62
CA GLU A 304 25.54 -25.32 -11.53
C GLU A 304 25.83 -26.67 -12.21
N ILE A 305 24.88 -27.62 -12.15
CA ILE A 305 24.95 -28.92 -12.84
C ILE A 305 24.72 -28.76 -14.35
N ALA A 306 23.79 -27.90 -14.77
CA ALA A 306 23.52 -27.60 -16.18
C ALA A 306 24.76 -27.05 -16.92
N ALA A 307 25.62 -26.30 -16.22
CA ALA A 307 26.86 -25.76 -16.78
C ALA A 307 27.98 -26.82 -16.95
N GLN A 308 27.90 -27.94 -16.22
CA GLN A 308 28.96 -28.96 -16.16
C GLN A 308 28.67 -30.21 -16.99
N VAL A 309 27.41 -30.45 -17.37
CA VAL A 309 26.98 -31.62 -18.16
C VAL A 309 26.72 -31.24 -19.62
N PRO A 310 27.59 -31.60 -20.59
CA PRO A 310 27.38 -31.29 -21.99
C PRO A 310 26.13 -31.99 -22.54
N GLY A 311 25.15 -31.21 -23.01
CA GLY A 311 23.90 -31.73 -23.56
C GLY A 311 22.71 -31.74 -22.59
N PHE A 312 22.83 -31.09 -21.42
CA PHE A 312 21.78 -30.99 -20.40
C PHE A 312 20.43 -30.50 -20.95
N GLU A 313 20.43 -29.59 -21.93
CA GLU A 313 19.22 -29.07 -22.59
C GLU A 313 18.43 -30.11 -23.41
N GLN A 314 18.98 -31.31 -23.63
CA GLN A 314 18.34 -32.39 -24.41
C GLN A 314 17.81 -33.51 -23.53
N LEU A 315 17.98 -33.42 -22.21
CA LEU A 315 17.49 -34.39 -21.25
C LEU A 315 16.02 -34.10 -20.91
N SER A 316 15.25 -35.17 -20.74
CA SER A 316 13.91 -35.07 -20.17
C SER A 316 13.96 -34.76 -18.67
N ASP A 317 12.88 -34.20 -18.12
CA ASP A 317 12.79 -33.84 -16.70
C ASP A 317 13.12 -35.02 -15.76
N GLU A 318 12.78 -36.24 -16.15
CA GLU A 318 13.07 -37.48 -15.42
C GLU A 318 14.57 -37.84 -15.46
N GLU A 319 15.25 -37.58 -16.58
CA GLU A 319 16.70 -37.77 -16.71
C GLU A 319 17.48 -36.69 -15.96
N ILE A 320 16.96 -35.46 -15.91
CA ILE A 320 17.54 -34.36 -15.13
C ILE A 320 17.46 -34.69 -13.63
N ALA A 321 16.30 -35.14 -13.14
CA ALA A 321 16.14 -35.55 -11.75
C ALA A 321 17.12 -36.67 -11.34
N ALA A 322 17.34 -37.65 -12.22
CA ALA A 322 18.28 -38.74 -11.99
C ALA A 322 19.75 -38.27 -11.90
N VAL A 323 20.18 -37.38 -12.81
CA VAL A 323 21.54 -36.81 -12.81
C VAL A 323 21.80 -35.98 -11.56
N VAL A 324 20.80 -35.20 -11.12
CA VAL A 324 20.95 -34.38 -9.92
C VAL A 324 20.94 -35.22 -8.64
N ALA A 325 20.13 -36.27 -8.58
CA ALA A 325 20.15 -37.21 -7.46
C ALA A 325 21.51 -37.92 -7.32
N GLU A 326 22.14 -38.32 -8.43
CA GLU A 326 23.48 -38.94 -8.44
C GLU A 326 24.57 -37.93 -8.01
N ALA A 327 24.50 -36.68 -8.48
CA ALA A 327 25.44 -35.63 -8.08
C ALA A 327 25.33 -35.24 -6.60
N LEU A 328 24.12 -35.24 -6.04
CA LEU A 328 23.90 -35.02 -4.61
C LEU A 328 24.45 -36.17 -3.76
N GLN A 329 24.32 -37.41 -4.24
CA GLN A 329 24.86 -38.58 -3.56
C GLN A 329 26.40 -38.60 -3.54
N GLU A 330 27.06 -38.14 -4.62
CA GLU A 330 28.52 -37.98 -4.65
C GLU A 330 29.02 -36.81 -3.79
N ALA A 331 28.20 -35.79 -3.52
CA ALA A 331 28.57 -34.66 -2.68
C ALA A 331 28.52 -34.98 -1.17
N GLU A 332 27.84 -36.07 -0.78
CA GLU A 332 27.74 -36.54 0.60
C GLU A 332 28.82 -37.55 1.00
N GLU A 333 29.62 -38.08 0.06
CA GLU A 333 30.77 -38.98 0.31
C GLU A 333 32.12 -38.25 0.47
#